data_AF-A0A8H3AE20-F1
#
_entry.id   AF-A0A8H3AE20-F1
#
_cell.length_a   1.000
_cell.length_b   1.000
_cell.length_c   1.000
_cell.angle_alpha   90.00
_cell.angle_beta   90.00
_cell.angle_gamma   90.00
#
_symmetry.space_group_name_H-M   'P 1'
#
loop_
_entity.id
_entity.type
_entity.pdbx_description
1 polymer ?
#
loop_
_entity_poly.entity_id
_entity_poly.type
_entity_poly.pdbx_seq_one_letter_code
_entity_poly.pdbx_strand_id
1 'polypeptide(L)' 'LQVLDEVFIWGCFGKVKVLTLQGNLKDGVSGSFEHPYASGSVDLSLQNGNEVWVVLKISSPLYEKIDQQLLVIKL' A
#
# COMPACT_ATOMS: atom_id res chain seq x y z
N LEU A 1 3.46 11.90 -14.53
CA LEU A 1 3.33 11.03 -13.33
C LEU A 1 1.86 10.69 -13.18
N GLN A 2 1.48 9.41 -13.27
CA GLN A 2 0.13 8.96 -12.92
C GLN A 2 0.10 8.67 -11.42
N VAL A 3 -0.83 9.31 -10.70
CA VAL A 3 -1.20 8.91 -9.33
C VAL A 3 -2.12 7.71 -9.49
N LEU A 4 -1.75 6.58 -8.88
CA LEU A 4 -2.45 5.32 -9.11
C LEU A 4 -3.57 5.07 -8.11
N ASP A 5 -3.39 5.45 -6.84
CA ASP A 5 -4.45 5.35 -5.84
C ASP A 5 -4.10 6.12 -4.55
N GLU A 6 -5.14 6.39 -3.73
CA GLU A 6 -5.03 7.08 -2.44
C GLU A 6 -5.43 6.14 -1.29
N VAL A 7 -4.52 5.89 -0.33
CA VAL A 7 -4.84 5.07 0.86
C VAL A 7 -5.14 5.98 2.05
N PHE A 8 -6.20 5.64 2.77
CA PHE A 8 -6.66 6.37 3.92
C PHE A 8 -6.76 5.47 5.14
N ILE A 9 -6.38 6.01 6.30
CA ILE A 9 -6.57 5.36 7.60
C ILE A 9 -7.70 6.09 8.33
N TRP A 10 -8.58 5.31 8.96
CA TRP A 10 -9.59 5.83 9.87
C TRP A 10 -9.01 5.93 11.27
N GLY A 11 -8.96 7.14 11.81
CA GLY A 11 -8.62 7.40 13.21
C GLY A 11 -9.78 8.06 13.96
N CYS A 12 -9.57 8.33 15.25
CA CYS A 12 -10.54 9.01 16.11
C CYS A 12 -10.93 10.44 15.63
N PHE A 13 -10.13 11.03 14.74
CA PHE A 13 -10.34 12.37 14.18
C PHE A 13 -10.82 12.35 12.71
N GLY A 14 -11.23 11.19 12.19
CA GLY A 14 -11.72 11.01 10.82
C GLY A 14 -10.74 10.32 9.89
N LYS A 15 -10.99 10.46 8.58
CA LYS A 15 -10.25 9.78 7.50
C LYS A 15 -9.02 10.61 7.14
N VAL A 16 -7.82 10.13 7.45
CA VAL A 16 -6.55 10.80 7.13
C VAL A 16 -5.94 10.12 5.90
N LYS A 17 -5.63 10.91 4.87
CA LYS A 17 -4.84 10.43 3.73
C LYS A 17 -3.40 10.25 4.20
N VAL A 18 -2.92 9.01 4.18
CA VAL A 18 -1.60 8.67 4.72
C VAL A 18 -0.64 8.20 3.63
N LEU A 19 -1.15 7.71 2.50
CA LEU A 19 -0.33 7.19 1.42
C LEU A 19 -0.81 7.74 0.07
N THR A 20 0.16 8.14 -0.75
CA THR A 20 -0.06 8.39 -2.17
C THR A 20 0.82 7.45 -2.95
N LEU A 21 0.21 6.60 -3.80
CA LEU A 21 0.96 5.70 -4.68
C LEU A 21 1.24 6.41 -6.00
N GLN A 22 2.52 6.58 -6.32
CA GLN A 22 2.96 7.19 -7.58
C GLN A 22 3.94 6.25 -8.26
N GLY A 23 3.68 5.94 -9.52
CA GLY A 23 4.56 5.08 -10.29
C GLY A 23 3.87 4.52 -11.53
N ASN A 24 4.57 3.62 -12.20
CA ASN A 24 4.05 2.86 -13.32
C ASN A 24 4.05 1.38 -12.92
N LEU A 25 2.93 0.68 -13.12
CA LEU A 25 2.81 -0.74 -12.74
C LEU A 25 3.87 -1.63 -13.39
N LYS A 26 4.34 -1.26 -14.60
CA LYS A 26 5.43 -1.96 -15.29
C LYS A 26 6.76 -1.89 -14.55
N ASP A 27 7.01 -0.78 -13.87
CA ASP A 27 8.28 -0.47 -13.20
C ASP A 27 8.22 -0.75 -11.69
N GLY A 28 7.05 -1.16 -11.19
CA GLY A 28 6.74 -1.28 -9.78
C GLY A 28 6.26 0.05 -9.19
N VAL A 29 5.34 -0.03 -8.24
CA VAL A 29 4.74 1.13 -7.58
C VAL A 29 4.84 0.91 -6.09
N SER A 30 5.61 1.74 -5.41
CA SER A 30 5.77 1.65 -3.96
C SER A 30 5.31 2.93 -3.28
N GLY A 31 4.82 2.79 -2.06
CA GLY A 31 4.50 3.90 -1.19
C GLY A 31 4.63 3.48 0.26
N SER A 32 5.17 4.37 1.09
CA SER A 32 5.19 4.21 2.54
C SER A 32 4.50 5.37 3.26
N PHE A 33 3.95 5.08 4.43
CA PHE A 33 3.38 6.08 5.31
C PHE A 33 3.91 5.91 6.73
N GLU A 34 4.02 7.02 7.43
CA GLU A 34 4.34 7.07 8.84
C GLU A 34 3.27 7.87 9.57
N HIS A 35 2.68 7.26 10.58
CA HIS A 35 1.71 7.87 11.48
C HIS A 35 2.11 7.53 12.92
N PRO A 36 1.86 8.41 13.91
CA PRO A 36 2.20 8.16 15.32
C PRO A 36 1.68 6.84 15.92
N TYR A 37 0.66 6.25 15.30
CA TYR A 37 0.01 5.02 15.76
C TYR A 37 0.17 3.83 14.81
N ALA A 38 0.73 4.05 13.61
CA ALA A 38 0.95 3.01 12.62
C ALA A 38 1.92 3.50 11.54
N SER A 39 2.83 2.65 11.10
CA SER A 39 3.60 2.87 9.88
C SER A 39 3.36 1.70 8.94
N GLY A 40 3.58 1.92 7.64
CA GLY A 40 3.46 0.84 6.70
C GLY A 40 3.95 1.18 5.31
N SER A 41 4.04 0.14 4.48
CA SER A 41 4.35 0.25 3.07
C SER A 41 3.38 -0.60 2.24
N VAL A 42 3.18 -0.16 1.01
CA VAL A 42 2.46 -0.86 -0.04
C VAL A 42 3.38 -0.92 -1.24
N ASP A 43 3.62 -2.12 -1.74
CA ASP A 43 4.37 -2.36 -2.96
C ASP A 43 3.48 -3.11 -3.96
N LEU A 44 3.20 -2.50 -5.11
CA LEU A 44 2.57 -3.15 -6.25
C LEU A 44 3.62 -3.54 -7.26
N SER A 45 3.56 -4.77 -7.74
CA SER A 45 4.46 -5.29 -8.76
C SER A 45 3.69 -6.16 -9.76
N LEU A 46 4.12 -6.09 -11.02
CA LEU A 46 3.67 -7.01 -12.05
C LEU A 46 4.58 -8.25 -12.05
N GLN A 47 4.04 -9.41 -11.74
CA GLN A 47 4.72 -10.70 -11.85
C GLN A 47 4.19 -11.46 -13.05
N ASN A 48 5.04 -12.33 -13.63
CA ASN A 48 4.69 -13.19 -14.76
C ASN A 48 4.15 -12.47 -16.01
N GLY A 49 4.31 -11.14 -16.09
CA GLY A 49 3.85 -10.31 -17.21
C GLY A 49 2.35 -10.00 -17.23
N ASN A 50 1.55 -10.64 -16.37
CA ASN A 50 0.10 -10.45 -16.34
C ASN A 50 -0.55 -10.55 -14.94
N GLU A 51 0.22 -10.75 -13.87
CA GLU A 51 -0.31 -10.86 -12.51
C GLU A 51 0.10 -9.65 -11.68
N VAL A 52 -0.88 -8.90 -11.18
CA VAL A 52 -0.64 -7.74 -10.30
C VAL A 52 -0.68 -8.20 -8.85
N TRP A 53 0.47 -8.13 -8.20
CA TRP A 53 0.66 -8.48 -6.81
C TRP A 53 0.82 -7.23 -5.96
N VAL A 54 0.16 -7.24 -4.80
CA VAL A 54 0.25 -6.18 -3.81
C VAL A 54 0.81 -6.76 -2.53
N VAL A 55 1.91 -6.20 -2.04
CA VAL A 55 2.50 -6.50 -0.75
C VAL A 55 2.16 -5.34 0.18
N LEU A 56 1.45 -5.65 1.26
CA LEU A 56 1.04 -4.72 2.29
C LEU A 56 1.77 -5.06 3.58
N LYS A 57 2.55 -4.11 4.09
CA LYS A 57 3.25 -4.23 5.37
C LYS A 57 2.80 -3.10 6.28
N ILE A 58 2.08 -3.42 7.34
CA ILE A 58 1.64 -2.45 8.35
C ILE A 58 2.17 -2.89 9.70
N SER A 59 2.81 -1.97 10.41
CA SER A 59 3.26 -2.15 11.78
C SER A 59 2.61 -1.10 12.66
N SER A 60 1.91 -1.54 13.69
CA SER A 60 1.36 -0.64 14.71
C SER A 60 1.85 -1.10 16.09
N PRO A 61 2.15 -0.19 17.02
CA PRO A 61 2.33 -0.57 18.42
C PRO A 61 1.02 -1.01 19.10
N LEU A 62 -0.14 -0.72 18.51
CA LEU A 62 -1.47 -1.04 19.07
C LEU A 62 -2.09 -2.32 18.49
N TYR A 63 -1.63 -2.76 17.32
CA TYR A 63 -2.15 -3.94 16.61
C TYR A 63 -0.99 -4.83 16.17
N GLU A 64 -1.24 -6.12 15.93
CA GLU A 64 -0.21 -7.00 15.37
C GLU A 64 0.28 -6.49 14.01
N LYS A 65 1.53 -6.83 13.69
CA LYS A 65 2.11 -6.55 12.37
C LYS A 65 1.32 -7.31 11.32
N ILE A 66 0.85 -6.58 10.31
CA ILE A 66 0.19 -7.14 9.14
C ILE A 66 1.23 -7.19 8.03
N ASP A 67 1.62 -8.38 7.61
CA ASP A 67 2.41 -8.61 6.40
C ASP A 67 1.59 -9.53 5.49
N GLN A 68 1.04 -8.96 4.42
CA GLN A 68 0.15 -9.67 3.51
C GLN A 68 0.61 -9.46 2.07
N GLN A 69 0.57 -10.54 1.30
CA GLN A 69 0.76 -10.51 -0.13
C GLN A 69 -0.50 -11.03 -0.81
N LEU A 70 -1.04 -10.24 -1.73
CA LEU A 70 -2.32 -10.48 -2.38
C LEU A 70 -2.17 -10.38 -3.88
N LEU A 71 -2.72 -11.35 -4.62
CA LEU A 71 -2.97 -11.22 -6.04
C LEU A 71 -4.25 -10.40 -6.20
N VAL A 72 -4.17 -9.26 -6.88
CA VAL A 72 -5.32 -8.35 -7.03
C VAL A 72 -5.96 -8.51 -8.41
N ILE A 73 -5.14 -8.72 -9.44
CA ILE A 73 -5.61 -8.85 -10.83
C ILE A 73 -4.76 -9.87 -11.57
N LYS A 74 -5.43 -10.71 -12.37
CA LYS A 74 -4.81 -11.53 -13.42
C LYS A 74 -5.37 -11.07 -14.77
N LEU A 75 -4.49 -10.53 -15.62
CA LEU A 75 -4.80 -10.05 -16.97
C LEU A 75 -4.89 -11.21 -17.97
#